data_AF-A0A9E5FT93-F1
#
_entry.id   AF-A0A9E5FT93-F1
#
_cell.length_a   1.000
_cell.length_b   1.000
_cell.length_c   1.000
_cell.angle_alpha   90.00
_cell.angle_beta   90.00
_cell.angle_gamma   90.00
#
_symmetry.space_group_name_H-M   'P 1'
#
loop_
_entity.id
_entity.type
_entity.pdbx_description
1 polymer ?
#
loop_
_entity_poly.entity_id
_entity_poly.type
_entity_poly.pdbx_seq_one_letter_code
_entity_poly.pdbx_strand_id
1 'polypeptide(L)'
;VAAEVRALAQRTTSASREVKQLIEESLSHVEDGTRQTSQAQVRMDEAMTLVEKTVMLLQEIKNATAEQEAGVSQVNDAVSHLDSLTQQNAAMVEELAAAASSMDQQVGVVHSSIQVFRLADGDRTLAELDAVTLRTQAQGATLEAEA
;
A
#
# COMPACT_ATOMS: atom_id res chain seq x y z
N VAL A 1 49.78 -34.48 -82.48
CA VAL A 1 50.29 -33.11 -82.18
C VAL A 1 49.27 -32.00 -82.47
N ALA A 2 48.94 -31.64 -83.72
CA ALA A 2 47.99 -30.53 -83.98
C ALA A 2 46.56 -30.78 -83.45
N ALA A 3 46.07 -32.02 -83.55
CA ALA A 3 44.78 -32.42 -82.99
C ALA A 3 44.78 -32.42 -81.44
N GLU A 4 45.87 -32.87 -80.79
CA GLU A 4 46.02 -32.78 -79.34
C GLU A 4 46.05 -31.34 -78.83
N VAL A 5 46.77 -30.44 -79.51
CA VAL A 5 46.82 -29.02 -79.12
C VAL A 5 45.42 -28.40 -79.22
N ARG A 6 44.65 -28.76 -80.24
CA ARG A 6 43.26 -28.29 -80.41
C ARG A 6 42.32 -28.84 -79.33
N ALA A 7 42.44 -30.13 -79.01
CA ALA A 7 41.65 -30.77 -77.96
C ALA A 7 41.99 -30.19 -76.57
N LEU A 8 43.28 -29.94 -76.30
CA LEU A 8 43.73 -29.28 -75.07
C LEU A 8 43.19 -27.85 -74.98
N ALA A 9 43.27 -27.06 -76.06
CA ALA A 9 42.74 -25.70 -76.11
C ALA A 9 41.21 -25.66 -75.87
N GLN A 10 40.46 -26.62 -76.43
CA GLN A 10 39.02 -26.75 -76.18
C GLN A 10 38.73 -27.09 -74.71
N ARG A 11 39.47 -28.04 -74.12
CA ARG A 11 39.35 -28.37 -72.70
C ARG A 11 39.68 -27.19 -71.79
N THR A 12 40.76 -26.48 -72.06
CA THR A 12 41.15 -25.28 -71.31
C THR A 12 40.08 -24.20 -71.41
N THR A 13 39.54 -23.95 -72.61
CA THR A 13 38.45 -22.98 -72.80
C THR A 13 37.21 -23.36 -72.00
N SER A 14 36.85 -24.64 -71.97
CA SER A 14 35.71 -25.13 -71.18
C SER A 14 35.95 -24.95 -69.69
N ALA A 15 37.12 -25.35 -69.19
CA ALA A 15 37.49 -25.19 -67.78
C ALA A 15 37.53 -23.70 -67.36
N SER A 16 38.06 -22.82 -68.21
CA SER A 16 38.06 -21.37 -67.94
C SER A 16 36.65 -20.78 -67.84
N ARG A 17 35.69 -21.29 -68.64
CA ARG A 17 34.27 -20.87 -68.54
C ARG A 17 33.63 -21.35 -67.24
N GLU A 18 33.92 -22.59 -66.85
CA GLU A 18 33.41 -23.16 -65.60
C GLU A 18 33.96 -22.41 -64.37
N VAL A 19 35.26 -22.10 -64.36
CA VAL A 19 35.88 -21.25 -63.33
C VAL A 19 35.25 -19.87 -63.29
N LYS A 20 35.01 -19.24 -64.45
CA LYS A 20 34.34 -17.94 -64.52
C LYS A 20 32.94 -18.01 -63.89
N GLN A 21 32.17 -19.04 -64.20
CA GLN A 21 30.82 -19.22 -63.66
C GLN A 21 30.83 -19.39 -62.13
N LEU A 22 31.73 -20.22 -61.59
CA LEU A 22 31.88 -20.39 -60.15
C LEU A 22 32.28 -19.09 -59.43
N ILE A 23 33.10 -18.25 -60.07
CA ILE A 23 33.47 -16.94 -59.53
C ILE A 23 32.27 -15.99 -59.52
N GLU A 24 31.48 -15.96 -60.60
CA GLU A 24 30.26 -15.14 -60.67
C GLU A 24 29.24 -15.56 -59.61
N GLU A 25 29.07 -16.87 -59.40
CA GLU A 25 28.19 -17.41 -58.35
C GLU A 25 28.71 -17.10 -56.94
N SER A 26 30.03 -17.24 -56.72
CA SER A 26 30.65 -16.86 -55.44
C SER A 26 30.50 -15.38 -55.12
N LEU A 27 30.62 -14.51 -56.13
CA LEU A 27 30.44 -13.08 -55.96
C LEU A 27 28.99 -12.77 -55.55
N SER A 28 28.01 -13.38 -56.20
CA SER A 28 26.60 -13.25 -55.84
C SER A 28 26.32 -13.71 -54.40
N HIS A 29 26.92 -14.82 -53.96
CA HIS A 29 26.79 -15.27 -52.58
C HIS A 29 27.42 -14.32 -51.56
N VAL A 30 28.56 -13.72 -51.88
CA VAL A 30 29.20 -12.71 -51.02
C VAL A 30 28.34 -11.45 -50.92
N GLU A 31 27.75 -10.99 -52.03
CA GLU A 31 26.84 -9.84 -52.03
C GLU A 31 25.59 -10.10 -51.16
N ASP A 32 24.98 -11.28 -51.30
CA ASP A 32 23.84 -11.67 -50.48
C ASP A 32 24.20 -11.82 -48.99
N GLY A 33 25.35 -12.42 -48.68
CA GLY A 33 25.84 -12.53 -47.31
C GLY A 33 26.13 -11.17 -46.68
N THR A 34 26.69 -10.24 -47.46
CA THR A 34 26.95 -8.86 -47.02
C THR A 34 25.63 -8.15 -46.71
N ARG A 35 24.62 -8.31 -47.56
CA ARG A 35 23.28 -7.75 -47.36
C ARG A 35 22.60 -8.31 -46.10
N GLN A 36 22.66 -9.62 -45.87
CA GLN A 36 22.10 -10.23 -44.65
C GLN A 36 22.82 -9.74 -43.39
N THR A 37 24.16 -9.66 -43.43
CA THR A 37 24.94 -9.19 -42.28
C THR A 37 24.63 -7.73 -41.95
N SER A 38 24.47 -6.88 -42.97
CA SER A 38 24.05 -5.49 -42.77
C SER A 38 22.66 -5.39 -42.14
N GLN A 39 21.69 -6.23 -42.54
CA GLN A 39 20.38 -6.27 -41.90
C GLN A 39 20.45 -6.76 -40.44
N ALA A 40 21.27 -7.77 -40.16
CA ALA A 40 21.50 -8.25 -38.81
C ALA A 40 22.10 -7.17 -37.93
N GLN A 41 23.06 -6.40 -38.45
CA GLN A 41 23.69 -5.27 -37.75
C GLN A 41 22.64 -4.22 -37.34
N VAL A 42 21.77 -3.79 -38.27
CA VAL A 42 20.70 -2.83 -37.96
C VAL A 42 19.78 -3.34 -36.84
N ARG A 43 19.40 -4.62 -36.88
CA ARG A 43 18.56 -5.22 -35.82
C ARG A 43 19.27 -5.30 -34.47
N MET A 44 20.58 -5.55 -34.46
CA MET A 44 21.36 -5.54 -33.22
C MET A 44 21.44 -4.14 -32.64
N ASP A 45 21.63 -3.10 -33.46
CA ASP A 45 21.63 -1.70 -33.01
C ASP A 45 20.27 -1.30 -32.40
N GLU A 46 19.16 -1.72 -33.02
CA GLU A 46 17.81 -1.54 -32.46
C GLU A 46 17.65 -2.25 -31.11
N ALA A 47 18.16 -3.49 -31.00
CA ALA A 47 18.11 -4.24 -29.76
C ALA A 47 18.92 -3.57 -28.64
N MET A 48 20.13 -3.07 -28.94
CA MET A 48 20.96 -2.34 -27.99
C MET A 48 20.25 -1.07 -27.51
N THR A 49 19.62 -0.32 -28.43
CA THR A 49 18.81 0.86 -28.08
C THR A 49 17.67 0.51 -27.13
N LEU A 50 17.02 -0.64 -27.32
CA LEU A 50 15.93 -1.09 -26.45
C LEU A 50 16.44 -1.49 -25.05
N VAL A 51 17.61 -2.12 -24.98
CA VAL A 51 18.27 -2.46 -23.72
C VAL A 51 18.61 -1.19 -22.95
N GLU A 52 19.18 -0.18 -23.59
CA GLU A 52 19.47 1.13 -22.96
C GLU A 52 18.20 1.78 -22.38
N LYS A 53 17.11 1.79 -23.14
CA LYS A 53 15.81 2.30 -22.65
C LYS A 53 15.31 1.52 -21.43
N THR A 54 15.47 0.21 -21.44
CA THR A 54 15.07 -0.65 -20.31
C THR A 54 15.88 -0.35 -19.06
N VAL A 55 17.19 -0.10 -19.21
CA VAL A 55 18.06 0.31 -18.10
C VAL A 55 17.62 1.66 -17.53
N MET A 56 17.29 2.63 -18.38
CA MET A 56 16.77 3.93 -17.90
C MET A 56 15.46 3.78 -17.13
N LEU A 57 14.52 2.97 -17.61
CA LEU A 57 13.27 2.69 -16.90
C LEU A 57 13.52 2.03 -15.53
N LEU A 58 14.47 1.11 -15.44
CA LEU A 58 14.85 0.50 -14.15
C LEU A 58 15.45 1.51 -13.18
N GLN A 59 16.20 2.49 -13.67
CA GLN A 59 16.71 3.59 -12.85
C GLN A 59 15.58 4.50 -12.35
N GLU A 60 14.60 4.81 -13.19
CA GLU A 60 13.40 5.55 -12.77
C GLU A 60 12.59 4.78 -11.71
N ILE A 61 12.36 3.48 -11.92
CA ILE A 61 11.66 2.61 -10.96
C ILE A 61 12.41 2.59 -9.63
N LYS A 62 13.74 2.44 -9.65
CA LYS A 62 14.56 2.46 -8.44
C LYS A 62 14.38 3.76 -7.67
N ASN A 63 14.43 4.90 -8.35
CA ASN A 63 14.27 6.21 -7.71
C ASN A 63 12.86 6.39 -7.13
N ALA A 64 11.82 6.03 -7.90
CA ALA A 64 10.44 6.08 -7.44
C ALA A 64 10.20 5.16 -6.24
N THR A 65 10.83 3.99 -6.23
CA THR A 65 10.75 3.03 -5.11
C THR A 65 11.37 3.61 -3.84
N ALA A 66 12.52 4.28 -3.94
CA ALA A 66 13.16 4.93 -2.80
C ALA A 66 12.30 6.09 -2.25
N GLU A 67 11.64 6.86 -3.12
CA GLU A 67 10.70 7.90 -2.72
C GLU A 67 9.45 7.32 -2.04
N GLN A 68 8.90 6.23 -2.59
CA GLN A 68 7.77 5.52 -1.97
C GLN A 68 8.13 4.95 -0.60
N GLU A 69 9.34 4.39 -0.43
CA GLU A 69 9.79 3.89 0.88
C GLU A 69 9.83 5.01 1.92
N ALA A 70 10.36 6.19 1.55
CA ALA A 70 10.33 7.38 2.40
C ALA A 70 8.89 7.83 2.72
N GLY A 71 8.01 7.83 1.72
CA GLY A 71 6.58 8.16 1.90
C GLY A 71 5.85 7.19 2.83
N VAL A 72 6.12 5.88 2.72
CA VAL A 72 5.54 4.86 3.60
C VAL A 72 6.02 5.06 5.04
N SER A 73 7.30 5.40 5.26
CA SER A 73 7.80 5.72 6.59
C SER A 73 7.04 6.89 7.21
N GLN A 74 6.82 7.97 6.45
CA GLN A 74 6.07 9.13 6.93
C GLN A 74 4.61 8.80 7.24
N VAL A 75 3.96 7.97 6.41
CA VAL A 75 2.60 7.49 6.67
C VAL A 75 2.56 6.68 7.96
N ASN A 76 3.54 5.81 8.18
CA ASN A 76 3.62 5.00 9.39
C ASN A 76 3.76 5.87 10.65
N ASP A 77 4.63 6.89 10.60
CA ASP A 77 4.79 7.84 11.71
C ASP A 77 3.49 8.60 12.00
N ALA A 78 2.79 9.06 10.94
CA ALA A 78 1.51 9.73 11.08
C ALA A 78 0.43 8.81 11.69
N VAL A 79 0.37 7.54 11.27
CA VAL A 79 -0.56 6.55 11.83
C VAL A 79 -0.25 6.27 13.29
N SER A 80 1.03 6.14 13.66
CA SER A 80 1.44 5.98 15.06
C SER A 80 1.04 7.19 15.91
N HIS A 81 1.16 8.39 15.37
CA HIS A 81 0.73 9.61 16.06
C HIS A 81 -0.80 9.67 16.24
N LEU A 82 -1.54 9.31 15.19
CA LEU A 82 -3.00 9.23 15.26
C LEU A 82 -3.46 8.19 16.29
N ASP A 83 -2.82 7.03 16.35
CA ASP A 83 -3.12 6.00 17.35
C ASP A 83 -2.90 6.52 18.78
N SER A 84 -1.78 7.22 19.02
CA SER A 84 -1.52 7.86 20.31
C SER A 84 -2.59 8.89 20.69
N LEU A 85 -3.04 9.71 19.74
CA LEU A 85 -4.11 10.68 19.97
C LEU A 85 -5.47 9.99 20.20
N THR A 86 -5.75 8.90 19.50
CA THR A 86 -6.95 8.09 19.70
C THR A 86 -6.97 7.47 21.09
N GLN A 87 -5.85 6.93 21.56
CA GLN A 87 -5.72 6.41 22.92
C GLN A 87 -5.88 7.51 23.97
N GLN A 88 -5.28 8.68 23.75
CA GLN A 88 -5.45 9.83 24.63
C GLN A 88 -6.90 10.29 24.70
N ASN A 89 -7.60 10.34 23.56
CA ASN A 89 -9.02 10.67 23.51
C ASN A 89 -9.87 9.65 24.28
N ALA A 90 -9.57 8.36 24.17
CA ALA A 90 -10.25 7.33 24.95
C ALA A 90 -10.04 7.54 26.46
N ALA A 91 -8.80 7.78 26.89
CA ALA A 91 -8.48 8.05 28.30
C ALA A 91 -9.18 9.32 28.80
N MET A 92 -9.19 10.41 28.01
CA MET A 92 -9.90 11.65 28.36
C MET A 92 -11.41 11.42 28.48
N VAL A 93 -12.00 10.57 27.64
CA VAL A 93 -13.43 10.22 27.74
C VAL A 93 -13.71 9.45 29.04
N GLU A 94 -12.84 8.53 29.43
CA GLU A 94 -12.95 7.83 30.72
C GLU A 94 -12.84 8.79 31.91
N GLU A 95 -11.86 9.71 31.89
CA GLU A 95 -11.71 10.74 32.91
C GLU A 95 -12.93 11.66 32.98
N LEU A 96 -13.48 12.07 31.83
CA LEU A 96 -14.69 12.89 31.76
C LEU A 96 -15.91 12.15 32.32
N ALA A 97 -16.05 10.85 32.03
CA ALA A 97 -17.13 10.04 32.59
C ALA A 97 -17.02 9.93 34.12
N ALA A 98 -15.81 9.75 34.63
CA ALA A 98 -15.55 9.74 36.08
C ALA A 98 -15.84 11.10 36.73
N ALA A 99 -15.42 12.20 36.09
CA ALA A 99 -15.71 13.55 36.55
C ALA A 99 -17.22 13.85 36.55
N ALA A 100 -17.94 13.44 35.51
CA ALA A 100 -19.39 13.57 35.42
C ALA A 100 -20.10 12.79 36.54
N SER A 101 -19.66 11.56 36.83
CA SER A 101 -20.21 10.75 37.93
C SER A 101 -19.95 11.40 39.31
N SER A 102 -18.75 11.93 39.54
CA SER A 102 -18.42 12.67 40.77
C SER A 102 -19.26 13.93 40.91
N MET A 103 -19.48 14.66 39.80
CA MET A 103 -20.34 15.84 39.79
C MET A 103 -21.80 15.49 40.11
N ASP A 104 -22.33 14.39 39.56
CA ASP A 104 -23.68 13.89 39.87
C ASP A 104 -23.83 13.53 41.36
N GLN A 105 -22.83 12.86 41.95
CA GLN A 105 -22.79 12.58 43.38
C GLN A 105 -22.81 13.86 44.23
N GLN A 106 -22.01 14.87 43.86
CA GLN A 106 -21.98 16.16 44.56
C GLN A 106 -23.32 16.90 44.47
N VAL A 107 -23.95 16.89 43.29
CA VAL A 107 -25.30 17.46 43.11
C VAL A 107 -26.31 16.73 44.00
N GLY A 108 -26.25 15.41 44.09
CA GLY A 108 -27.08 14.62 45.01
C GLY A 108 -26.91 15.01 46.48
N VAL A 109 -25.66 15.21 46.93
CA VAL A 109 -25.35 15.68 48.30
C VAL A 109 -25.94 17.07 48.54
N VAL A 110 -25.75 18.00 47.62
CA VAL A 110 -26.31 19.36 47.74
C VAL A 110 -27.84 19.32 47.78
N HIS A 111 -28.48 18.55 46.90
CA HIS A 111 -29.93 18.37 46.88
C HIS A 111 -30.44 17.82 48.21
N SER A 112 -29.83 16.77 48.75
CA SER A 112 -30.19 16.20 50.05
C SER A 112 -30.01 17.20 51.21
N SER A 113 -29.00 18.07 51.14
CA SER A 113 -28.76 19.10 52.16
C SER A 113 -29.84 20.18 52.14
N ILE A 114 -30.36 20.53 50.96
CA ILE A 114 -31.45 21.51 50.82
C ILE A 114 -32.76 20.94 51.39
N GLN A 115 -33.02 19.64 51.28
CA GLN A 115 -34.21 18.98 51.84
C GLN A 115 -34.36 19.06 53.37
N VAL A 116 -33.29 19.42 54.09
CA VAL A 116 -33.35 19.67 55.54
C VAL A 116 -34.08 21.00 55.83
N PHE A 117 -34.07 21.94 54.90
CA PHE A 117 -34.71 23.24 55.06
C PHE A 117 -36.16 23.19 54.58
N ARG A 118 -37.09 23.65 55.43
CA ARG A 118 -38.49 23.85 55.07
C ARG A 118 -38.63 25.17 54.31
N LEU A 119 -38.93 25.09 53.02
CA LEU A 119 -38.96 26.26 52.13
C LEU A 119 -40.37 26.81 51.91
N ALA A 120 -41.42 25.97 52.04
CA ALA A 120 -42.82 26.38 52.04
C ALA A 120 -43.58 25.85 53.28
N ASP A 121 -44.64 26.56 53.67
CA ASP A 121 -45.55 26.11 54.72
C ASP A 121 -46.34 24.88 54.24
N GLY A 122 -45.88 23.69 54.61
CA GLY A 122 -46.40 22.40 54.16
C GLY A 122 -45.34 21.40 53.70
N ASP A 123 -44.09 21.83 53.49
CA ASP A 123 -42.99 20.93 53.14
C ASP A 123 -42.60 20.05 54.34
N ARG A 124 -42.64 18.73 54.14
CA ARG A 124 -42.22 17.75 55.15
C ARG A 124 -40.70 17.67 55.18
N THR A 125 -40.11 18.04 56.30
CA THR A 125 -38.66 17.91 56.49
C THR A 125 -38.27 16.46 56.81
N LEU A 126 -37.03 16.06 56.51
CA LEU A 126 -36.50 14.75 56.93
C LEU A 126 -36.59 14.50 58.45
N ALA A 127 -36.71 15.56 59.26
CA ALA A 127 -36.96 15.47 60.70
C ALA A 127 -38.41 15.09 61.07
N GLU A 128 -39.36 15.24 60.15
CA GLU A 128 -40.79 14.90 60.32
C GLU A 128 -41.15 13.53 59.70
N LEU A 129 -40.22 12.89 58.98
CA LEU A 129 -40.38 11.49 58.62
C LEU A 129 -40.18 10.64 59.87
N ASP A 130 -41.28 10.19 60.45
CA ASP A 130 -41.28 9.25 61.56
C ASP A 130 -40.48 7.99 61.17
N ALA A 131 -39.37 7.76 61.88
CA ALA A 131 -38.46 6.65 61.65
C ALA A 131 -39.17 5.28 61.74
N VAL A 132 -40.32 5.22 62.42
CA VAL A 132 -41.17 4.03 62.50
C VAL A 132 -41.85 3.72 61.15
N THR A 133 -42.29 4.74 60.40
CA THR A 133 -42.99 4.58 59.11
C THR A 133 -42.04 4.22 57.96
N LEU A 134 -40.81 4.72 57.99
CA LEU A 134 -39.76 4.34 57.04
C LEU A 134 -39.31 2.89 57.25
N ARG A 135 -39.26 2.42 58.50
CA ARG A 135 -38.90 1.02 58.82
C ARG A 135 -39.99 0.03 58.40
N THR A 136 -41.27 0.37 58.55
CA THR A 136 -42.37 -0.48 58.11
C THR A 136 -42.48 -0.56 56.58
N GLN A 137 -42.19 0.52 55.85
CA GLN A 137 -42.10 0.48 54.38
C GLN A 137 -40.91 -0.35 53.89
N ALA A 138 -39.73 -0.23 54.52
CA ALA A 138 -38.57 -1.04 54.18
C ALA A 138 -38.78 -2.54 54.49
N GLN A 139 -39.43 -2.87 55.61
CA GLN A 139 -39.78 -4.26 55.96
C GLN A 139 -40.86 -4.85 55.06
N GLY A 140 -41.81 -4.05 54.57
CA GLY A 140 -42.82 -4.48 53.59
C GLY A 140 -42.21 -4.79 52.21
N ALA A 141 -41.27 -3.96 51.73
CA ALA A 141 -40.59 -4.19 50.46
C ALA A 141 -39.71 -5.46 50.45
N THR A 142 -39.12 -5.83 51.59
CA THR A 142 -38.40 -7.12 51.72
C THR A 142 -39.32 -8.33 51.70
N LEU A 143 -40.58 -8.22 52.15
CA LEU A 143 -41.53 -9.33 52.13
C LEU A 143 -42.16 -9.55 50.74
N GLU A 144 -42.25 -8.53 49.89
CA GLU A 144 -42.67 -8.68 48.49
C GLU A 144 -41.55 -9.21 47.57
N ALA A 145 -40.28 -9.08 47.96
CA ALA A 145 -39.15 -9.60 47.19
C ALA A 145 -38.84 -11.10 47.48
N GLU A 146 -39.38 -11.66 48.56
CA GLU A 146 -39.20 -13.07 48.96
C GLU A 146 -40.43 -13.97 48.68
N ALA A 147 -41.47 -13.46 48.00
CA ALA A 147 -42.64 -14.21 47.54
C ALA A 147 -42.61 -14.42 46.01
#